data_AF-A0A4Y2P7Y7-F1
#
_entry.id   AF-A0A4Y2P7Y7-F1
#
_cell.length_a   1.000
_cell.length_b   1.000
_cell.length_c   1.000
_cell.angle_alpha   90.00
_cell.angle_beta   90.00
_cell.angle_gamma   90.00
#
_symmetry.space_group_name_H-M   'P 1'
#
loop_
_entity.id
_entity.type
_entity.pdbx_description
1 polymer ?
#
loop_
_entity_poly.entity_id
_entity_poly.type
_entity_poly.pdbx_seq_one_letter_code
_entity_poly.pdbx_strand_id
1 'polypeptide(L)'
;MAFLKFVKGAIVGNEQPKYEVLSKKDDYELRSYPACQWVTLSIHDKTPDEFSREDFRRLLDYINGKNEGGISIDMTVPVLFHVSPVEEKAKDYSVSFFLPAKLESPPNPTDSDLELSETGAREIYVR
;
A
#
# COMPACT_ATOMS: atom_id res chain seq x y z
N MET A 1 -12.20 -1.13 13.74
CA MET A 1 -11.98 -2.23 12.77
C MET A 1 -11.34 -1.63 11.53
N ALA A 2 -10.24 -2.18 11.03
CA ALA A 2 -9.61 -1.73 9.79
C ALA A 2 -10.09 -2.62 8.64
N PHE A 3 -10.79 -2.03 7.67
CA PHE A 3 -11.20 -2.72 6.45
C PHE A 3 -10.25 -2.31 5.32
N LEU A 4 -9.64 -3.29 4.66
CA LEU A 4 -8.76 -3.04 3.53
C LEU A 4 -9.58 -3.02 2.23
N LYS A 5 -9.70 -1.85 1.60
CA LYS A 5 -10.33 -1.74 0.29
C LYS A 5 -9.29 -1.99 -0.79
N PHE A 6 -9.44 -3.09 -1.53
CA PHE A 6 -8.68 -3.36 -2.74
C PHE A 6 -9.35 -2.70 -3.95
N VAL A 7 -8.63 -1.79 -4.62
CA VAL A 7 -9.06 -1.31 -5.94
C VAL A 7 -8.51 -2.29 -6.98
N LYS A 8 -9.38 -3.13 -7.54
CA LYS A 8 -9.05 -4.08 -8.61
C LYS A 8 -9.05 -3.36 -9.97
N GLY A 9 -8.08 -2.49 -10.19
CA GLY A 9 -7.73 -1.99 -11.52
C GLY A 9 -6.68 -2.90 -12.17
N ALA A 10 -6.61 -2.94 -13.50
CA ALA A 10 -5.61 -3.73 -14.23
C ALA A 10 -4.20 -3.15 -14.03
N ILE A 11 -3.60 -3.44 -12.88
CA ILE A 11 -2.18 -3.19 -12.58
C ILE A 11 -1.49 -4.55 -12.72
N VAL A 12 -0.59 -4.66 -13.70
CA VAL A 12 0.20 -5.87 -13.94
C VAL A 12 1.43 -5.84 -13.05
N GLY A 13 1.26 -6.18 -11.77
CA GLY A 13 2.36 -6.56 -10.88
C GLY A 13 2.26 -8.06 -10.60
N ASN A 14 3.40 -8.77 -10.64
CA ASN A 14 3.41 -10.23 -10.52
C ASN A 14 3.49 -10.71 -9.07
N GLU A 15 4.12 -9.93 -8.18
CA GLU A 15 4.27 -10.29 -6.78
C GLU A 15 3.14 -9.70 -5.93
N GLN A 16 2.66 -10.49 -4.97
CA GLN A 16 1.67 -10.09 -3.98
C GLN A 16 2.04 -10.60 -2.59
N PRO A 17 1.60 -9.92 -1.51
CA PRO A 17 1.81 -10.41 -0.15
C PRO A 17 1.30 -11.83 -0.02
N LYS A 18 2.17 -12.74 0.44
CA LYS A 18 1.75 -14.10 0.78
C LYS A 18 0.81 -14.06 1.97
N TYR A 19 -0.22 -14.88 1.96
CA TYR A 19 -1.14 -15.02 3.09
C TYR A 19 -1.63 -16.44 3.25
N GLU A 20 -2.04 -16.76 4.46
CA GLU A 20 -2.73 -18.01 4.79
C GLU A 20 -4.20 -17.72 5.08
N VAL A 21 -5.10 -18.53 4.54
CA VAL A 21 -6.54 -18.40 4.85
C VAL A 21 -6.81 -19.17 6.14
N LEU A 22 -7.08 -18.45 7.22
CA LEU A 22 -7.40 -19.03 8.53
C LEU A 22 -8.87 -19.47 8.62
N SER A 23 -9.77 -18.73 7.96
CA SER A 23 -11.20 -19.04 7.93
C SER A 23 -11.83 -18.47 6.66
N LYS A 24 -12.85 -19.15 6.14
CA LYS A 24 -13.61 -18.73 4.97
C LYS A 24 -15.11 -18.86 5.23
N LYS A 25 -15.84 -17.78 4.96
CA LYS A 25 -17.29 -17.68 4.97
C LYS A 25 -17.77 -17.26 3.58
N ASP A 26 -19.08 -17.27 3.37
CA ASP A 26 -19.67 -16.93 2.07
C ASP A 26 -19.43 -15.46 1.69
N ASP A 27 -19.24 -14.59 2.69
CA ASP A 27 -19.13 -13.15 2.54
C ASP A 27 -17.76 -12.56 2.91
N TYR A 28 -16.82 -13.35 3.47
CA TYR A 28 -15.45 -12.91 3.74
C TYR A 28 -14.47 -14.07 3.99
N GLU A 29 -13.18 -13.77 3.92
CA GLU A 29 -12.06 -14.61 4.34
C GLU A 29 -11.27 -13.92 5.46
N LEU A 30 -10.89 -14.66 6.49
CA LEU A 30 -9.88 -14.25 7.46
C LEU A 30 -8.52 -14.72 6.96
N ARG A 31 -7.62 -13.78 6.69
CA ARG A 31 -6.29 -14.06 6.13
C ARG A 31 -5.21 -13.61 7.11
N SER A 32 -4.21 -14.46 7.34
CA SER A 32 -2.98 -14.12 8.06
C SER A 32 -1.93 -13.65 7.07
N TYR A 33 -1.42 -12.44 7.27
CA TYR A 33 -0.32 -11.87 6.50
C TYR A 33 0.95 -11.82 7.37
N PRO A 34 2.12 -12.18 6.83
CA PRO A 34 3.40 -11.94 7.50
C PRO A 34 3.72 -10.44 7.52
N ALA A 35 4.86 -10.09 8.13
CA ALA A 35 5.38 -8.74 8.04
C ALA A 35 5.57 -8.34 6.57
N CYS A 36 5.17 -7.12 6.22
CA CYS A 36 5.21 -6.57 4.87
C CYS A 36 5.78 -5.16 4.91
N GLN A 37 6.61 -4.83 3.92
CA GLN A 37 7.15 -3.50 3.71
C GLN A 37 6.35 -2.76 2.63
N TRP A 38 6.22 -1.45 2.81
CA TRP A 38 5.43 -0.59 1.95
C TRP A 38 6.16 0.72 1.73
N VAL A 39 5.90 1.33 0.57
CA VAL A 39 6.07 2.78 0.40
C VAL A 39 4.69 3.42 0.43
N THR A 40 4.52 4.42 1.28
CA THR A 40 3.23 5.04 1.60
C THR A 40 3.27 6.51 1.23
N LEU A 41 2.29 6.95 0.45
CA LEU A 41 2.01 8.36 0.17
C LEU A 41 0.93 8.85 1.11
N SER A 42 1.26 9.83 1.94
CA SER A 42 0.29 10.53 2.78
C SER A 42 -0.38 11.66 1.99
N ILE A 43 -1.71 11.67 1.99
CA ILE A 43 -2.51 12.65 1.26
C ILE A 43 -3.43 13.36 2.25
N HIS A 44 -3.25 14.67 2.30
CA HIS A 44 -4.01 15.58 3.14
C HIS A 44 -5.04 16.35 2.32
N ASP A 45 -6.13 16.75 2.97
CA ASP A 45 -7.19 17.60 2.42
C ASP A 45 -7.93 17.05 1.18
N LYS A 46 -7.70 15.79 0.78
CA LYS A 46 -8.35 15.14 -0.36
C LYS A 46 -9.11 13.89 0.09
N THR A 47 -10.19 13.56 -0.57
CA THR A 47 -10.86 12.26 -0.41
C THR A 47 -10.18 11.19 -1.28
N PRO A 48 -10.37 9.89 -0.97
CA PRO A 48 -9.88 8.81 -1.83
C PRO A 48 -10.38 8.89 -3.29
N ASP A 49 -11.58 9.45 -3.52
CA ASP A 49 -12.14 9.66 -4.86
C ASP A 49 -11.40 10.76 -5.65
N GLU A 50 -10.65 11.62 -4.95
CA GLU A 50 -9.80 12.67 -5.52
C GLU A 50 -8.37 12.18 -5.77
N PHE A 51 -8.08 10.89 -5.56
CA PHE A 51 -6.78 10.29 -5.87
C PHE A 51 -6.47 10.41 -7.36
N SER A 52 -5.40 11.15 -7.68
CA SER A 52 -5.09 11.52 -9.05
C SER A 52 -4.02 10.64 -9.68
N ARG A 53 -3.90 10.72 -11.01
CA ARG A 53 -2.77 10.11 -11.74
C ARG A 53 -1.42 10.66 -11.31
N GLU A 54 -1.38 11.91 -10.85
CA GLU A 54 -0.15 12.53 -10.35
C GLU A 54 0.25 11.92 -9.00
N ASP A 55 -0.71 11.72 -8.09
CA ASP A 55 -0.45 11.06 -6.80
C ASP A 55 0.06 9.62 -7.02
N PHE A 56 -0.55 8.87 -7.96
CA PHE A 56 -0.05 7.54 -8.36
C PHE A 56 1.34 7.60 -8.99
N ARG A 57 1.62 8.62 -9.80
CA ARG A 57 2.91 8.81 -10.47
C ARG A 57 4.03 9.06 -9.46
N ARG A 58 3.77 9.67 -8.30
CA ARG A 58 4.78 9.84 -7.24
C ARG A 58 5.27 8.49 -6.69
N LEU A 59 4.34 7.57 -6.42
CA LEU A 59 4.68 6.19 -6.02
C LEU A 59 5.40 5.43 -7.14
N LEU A 60 5.00 5.63 -8.39
CA LEU A 60 5.70 5.05 -9.54
C LEU A 60 7.12 5.60 -9.69
N ASP A 61 7.31 6.91 -9.54
CA ASP A 61 8.62 7.54 -9.64
C ASP A 61 9.57 6.93 -8.60
N TYR A 62 9.10 6.69 -7.36
CA TYR A 62 9.88 6.01 -6.33
C TYR A 62 10.38 4.63 -6.79
N ILE A 63 9.48 3.74 -7.24
CA ILE A 63 9.88 2.40 -7.71
C ILE A 63 10.68 2.43 -9.02
N ASN A 64 10.62 3.53 -9.79
CA ASN A 64 11.39 3.71 -11.01
C ASN A 64 12.75 4.41 -10.78
N GLY A 65 13.20 4.52 -9.53
CA GLY A 65 14.54 5.03 -9.20
C GLY A 65 14.60 6.47 -8.69
N LYS A 66 13.46 7.14 -8.45
CA LYS A 66 13.43 8.43 -7.74
C LYS A 66 13.47 8.22 -6.22
N ASN A 67 14.55 7.59 -5.78
CA ASN A 67 14.88 7.28 -4.40
C ASN A 67 16.39 7.52 -4.19
N GLU A 68 16.86 7.58 -2.94
CA GLU A 68 18.25 7.94 -2.63
C GLU A 68 19.30 7.01 -3.27
N GLY A 69 18.91 5.79 -3.66
CA GLY A 69 19.78 4.82 -4.30
C GLY A 69 19.74 4.82 -5.83
N GLY A 70 18.81 5.53 -6.47
CA GLY A 70 18.58 5.37 -7.92
C GLY A 70 18.10 3.97 -8.32
N ILE A 71 17.56 3.19 -7.38
CA ILE A 71 17.29 1.76 -7.57
C ILE A 71 15.89 1.57 -8.14
N SER A 72 15.78 0.81 -9.23
CA SER A 72 14.48 0.37 -9.74
C SER A 72 13.99 -0.85 -8.94
N ILE A 73 12.73 -0.79 -8.52
CA ILE A 73 12.04 -1.80 -7.72
C ILE A 73 10.89 -2.35 -8.56
N ASP A 74 10.74 -3.67 -8.58
CA ASP A 74 9.67 -4.32 -9.35
C ASP A 74 8.29 -3.89 -8.86
N MET A 75 7.40 -3.58 -9.82
CA MET A 75 6.01 -3.26 -9.50
C MET A 75 5.29 -4.50 -8.97
N THR A 76 4.63 -4.32 -7.83
CA THR A 76 3.84 -5.36 -7.18
C THR A 76 2.36 -5.01 -7.18
N VAL A 77 1.56 -5.96 -6.74
CA VAL A 77 0.17 -5.75 -6.37
C VAL A 77 -0.03 -6.26 -4.96
N PRO A 78 -1.05 -5.82 -4.23
CA PRO A 78 -2.03 -4.79 -4.54
C PRO A 78 -1.58 -3.38 -4.15
N VAL A 79 -2.34 -2.37 -4.60
CA VAL A 79 -2.29 -1.00 -4.08
C VAL A 79 -3.29 -0.89 -2.94
N LEU A 80 -2.83 -0.40 -1.78
CA LEU A 80 -3.67 -0.25 -0.59
C LEU A 80 -4.08 1.20 -0.39
N PHE A 81 -5.38 1.42 -0.14
CA PHE A 81 -5.90 2.69 0.33
C PHE A 81 -6.22 2.57 1.81
N HIS A 82 -5.54 3.36 2.63
CA HIS A 82 -5.77 3.46 4.07
C HIS A 82 -6.57 4.73 4.34
N VAL A 83 -7.81 4.56 4.82
CA VAL A 83 -8.69 5.67 5.18
C VAL A 83 -8.79 5.71 6.70
N SER A 84 -8.28 6.77 7.31
CA SER A 84 -8.37 6.96 8.76
C SER A 84 -9.79 7.39 9.15
N PRO A 85 -10.43 6.75 10.14
CA PRO A 85 -11.77 7.13 10.59
C PRO A 85 -11.78 8.36 11.52
N VAL A 86 -10.69 9.12 11.63
CA VAL A 86 -10.53 10.15 12.66
C VAL A 86 -11.15 11.47 12.19
N GLU A 87 -12.35 11.70 12.71
CA GLU A 87 -13.16 12.93 12.65
C GLU A 87 -13.67 13.37 11.27
N GLU A 88 -14.93 13.81 11.23
CA GLU A 88 -15.70 14.27 10.05
C GLU A 88 -15.06 15.43 9.27
N LYS A 89 -13.84 15.84 9.62
CA LYS A 89 -13.13 17.01 9.09
C LYS A 89 -11.69 16.74 8.62
N ALA A 90 -11.06 15.62 8.99
CA ALA A 90 -9.73 15.29 8.47
C ALA A 90 -9.87 14.35 7.28
N LYS A 91 -9.74 14.90 6.06
CA LYS A 91 -9.66 14.14 4.81
C LYS A 91 -8.25 13.57 4.62
N ASP A 92 -7.74 12.88 5.63
CA ASP A 92 -6.40 12.29 5.56
C ASP A 92 -6.55 10.81 5.21
N TYR A 93 -6.02 10.44 4.04
CA TYR A 93 -5.87 9.06 3.63
C TYR A 93 -4.46 8.82 3.11
N SER A 94 -4.04 7.57 3.10
CA SER A 94 -2.75 7.22 2.50
C SER A 94 -2.90 6.10 1.49
N VAL A 95 -1.99 6.07 0.54
CA VAL A 95 -1.93 5.06 -0.51
C VAL A 95 -0.59 4.37 -0.45
N SER A 96 -0.59 3.04 -0.41
CA SER A 96 0.63 2.25 -0.24
C SER A 96 0.84 1.26 -1.38
N PHE A 97 2.09 1.18 -1.84
CA PHE A 97 2.55 0.09 -2.71
C PHE A 97 3.27 -0.95 -1.87
N PHE A 98 2.96 -2.22 -2.11
CA PHE A 98 3.70 -3.33 -1.53
C PHE A 98 5.12 -3.33 -2.11
N LEU A 99 6.13 -3.56 -1.27
CA LEU A 99 7.49 -3.74 -1.73
C LEU A 99 7.81 -5.24 -1.84
N PRO A 100 8.56 -5.68 -2.88
CA PRO A 100 8.94 -7.09 -3.04
C PRO A 100 9.59 -7.66 -1.78
N ALA A 101 9.20 -8.86 -1.36
CA ALA A 101 9.66 -9.45 -0.10
C ALA A 101 11.18 -9.74 -0.06
N LYS A 102 11.84 -9.74 -1.23
CA LYS A 102 13.29 -9.91 -1.36
C LYS A 102 14.08 -8.61 -1.18
N LEU A 103 13.39 -7.46 -1.11
CA LEU A 103 14.03 -6.16 -0.94
C LEU A 103 14.41 -5.96 0.54
N GLU A 104 15.63 -6.35 0.92
CA GLU A 104 16.05 -6.32 2.33
C GLU A 104 16.06 -4.91 2.93
N SER A 105 16.54 -3.92 2.17
CA SER A 105 16.66 -2.53 2.60
C SER A 105 16.12 -1.60 1.52
N PRO A 106 14.82 -1.25 1.55
CA PRO A 106 14.26 -0.28 0.63
C PRO A 106 15.00 1.07 0.71
N PRO A 107 15.36 1.69 -0.42
CA PRO A 107 16.00 3.01 -0.41
C PRO A 107 15.00 4.05 0.09
N ASN A 108 15.48 5.08 0.81
CA ASN A 108 14.60 6.15 1.24
C ASN A 108 14.04 6.91 0.03
N PRO A 109 12.78 7.34 0.08
CA PRO A 109 12.23 8.22 -0.94
C PRO A 109 12.89 9.60 -0.88
N THR A 110 13.05 10.24 -2.03
CA THR A 110 13.46 11.65 -2.10
C THR A 110 12.27 12.62 -2.04
N ASP A 111 11.05 12.08 -2.18
CA ASP A 111 9.81 12.83 -2.07
C ASP A 111 9.40 12.89 -0.58
N SER A 112 9.15 14.10 -0.06
CA SER A 112 8.87 14.34 1.36
C SER A 112 7.53 13.80 1.85
N ASP A 113 6.57 13.55 0.94
CA ASP A 113 5.27 13.00 1.33
C ASP A 113 5.22 11.47 1.22
N LEU A 114 6.34 10.87 0.78
CA LEU A 114 6.52 9.42 0.77
C LEU A 114 7.28 8.99 2.03
N GLU A 115 6.81 7.91 2.64
CA GLU A 115 7.46 7.26 3.76
C GLU A 115 7.58 5.76 3.54
N LEU A 116 8.64 5.17 4.07
CA LEU A 116 8.75 3.72 4.19
C LEU A 116 8.01 3.29 5.45
N SER A 117 7.13 2.32 5.32
CA SER A 117 6.41 1.76 6.46
C SER A 117 6.50 0.24 6.47
N GLU A 118 6.48 -0.34 7.66
CA GLU A 118 6.41 -1.78 7.86
C GLU A 118 5.15 -2.10 8.64
N THR A 119 4.43 -3.11 8.18
CA THR A 119 3.31 -3.67 8.91
C THR A 119 3.72 -5.04 9.41
N GLY A 120 3.75 -5.23 10.73
CA GLY A 120 4.01 -6.54 11.32
C GLY A 120 2.97 -7.58 10.93
N ALA A 121 3.25 -8.85 11.27
CA ALA A 121 2.33 -9.96 10.99
C ALA A 121 0.96 -9.69 11.62
N ARG A 122 -0.11 -9.88 10.83
CA ARG A 122 -1.48 -9.54 11.25
C ARG A 122 -2.53 -10.34 10.49
N GLU A 123 -3.66 -10.52 11.15
CA GLU A 123 -4.86 -11.11 10.57
C GLU A 123 -5.79 -10.02 10.02
N ILE A 124 -6.30 -10.20 8.81
CA ILE A 124 -7.15 -9.25 8.10
C ILE A 124 -8.38 -9.96 7.57
N TYR A 125 -9.55 -9.38 7.82
CA TYR A 125 -10.80 -9.79 7.18
C TYR A 125 -10.89 -9.15 5.79
N VAL A 126 -11.01 -9.98 4.76
CA VAL A 126 -11.11 -9.56 3.35
C VAL A 126 -12.44 -10.04 2.79
N ARG A 127 -13.20 -9.12 2.17
CA ARG A 127 -14.49 -9.37 1.53
C ARG A 127 -14.39 -9.16 0.03
#